data_AF-A0A5Q5BPA2-F1
#
_entry.id   AF-A0A5Q5BPA2-F1
#
_cell.length_a   1.000
_cell.length_b   1.000
_cell.length_c   1.000
_cell.angle_alpha   90.00
_cell.angle_beta   90.00
_cell.angle_gamma   90.00
#
_symmetry.space_group_name_H-M   'P 1'
#
loop_
_entity.id
_entity.type
_entity.pdbx_description
1 polymer ?
#
loop_
_entity_poly.entity_id
_entity_poly.type
_entity_poly.pdbx_seq_one_letter_code
_entity_poly.pdbx_strand_id
1 'polypeptide(L)'
;MPNKIEPTPPAMLVQYHDAGILLSWPSDDPTRRHAIHLPVDDAIPLAHAMQAVTDENEIDARTKVFKVQWNPSGGILLSHQIGGGTSWRRFILPMADARAVAAAILLAVDKRDGIIAFDANIAELPETQDHPGAG
;
A
#
# COMPACT_ATOMS: atom_id res chain seq x y z
N MET A 1 1.24 -4.01 -40.53
CA MET A 1 0.20 -4.20 -39.50
C MET A 1 0.49 -3.23 -38.38
N PRO A 2 -0.42 -2.33 -37.97
CA PRO A 2 -0.14 -1.46 -36.84
C PRO A 2 -0.04 -2.33 -35.58
N ASN A 3 1.09 -2.22 -34.86
CA ASN A 3 1.23 -2.81 -33.53
C ASN A 3 0.10 -2.25 -32.66
N LYS A 4 -0.84 -3.10 -32.29
CA LYS A 4 -1.86 -2.77 -31.30
C LYS A 4 -1.12 -2.62 -29.98
N ILE A 5 -0.85 -1.38 -29.58
CA ILE A 5 -0.31 -1.08 -28.24
C ILE A 5 -1.46 -1.42 -27.30
N GLU A 6 -1.39 -2.59 -26.67
CA GLU A 6 -2.33 -2.91 -25.59
C GLU A 6 -2.03 -1.93 -24.44
N PRO A 7 -3.06 -1.23 -23.93
CA PRO A 7 -2.85 -0.33 -22.81
C PRO A 7 -2.35 -1.16 -21.62
N THR A 8 -1.19 -0.81 -21.09
CA THR A 8 -0.68 -1.43 -19.86
C THR A 8 -1.72 -1.18 -18.76
N PRO A 9 -2.22 -2.23 -18.08
CA PRO A 9 -3.15 -2.04 -16.99
C PRO A 9 -2.48 -1.20 -15.88
N PRO A 10 -3.23 -0.31 -15.22
CA PRO A 10 -2.69 0.58 -14.21
C PRO A 10 -2.02 -0.20 -13.07
N ALA A 11 -0.87 0.31 -12.63
CA ALA A 11 -0.05 -0.36 -11.63
C ALA A 11 -0.68 -0.34 -10.22
N MET A 12 -1.60 0.57 -9.91
CA MET A 12 -2.34 0.60 -8.66
C MET A 12 -3.84 0.74 -8.88
N LEU A 13 -4.60 -0.04 -8.11
CA LEU A 13 -6.05 0.01 -8.02
C LEU A 13 -6.44 0.17 -6.55
N VAL A 14 -7.25 1.17 -6.26
CA VAL A 14 -7.90 1.40 -4.96
C VAL A 14 -9.39 1.35 -5.20
N GLN A 15 -10.07 0.37 -4.60
CA GLN A 15 -11.49 0.13 -4.82
C GLN A 15 -12.25 0.22 -3.51
N TYR A 16 -13.36 0.95 -3.51
CA TYR A 16 -14.31 0.92 -2.40
C TYR A 16 -15.34 -0.20 -2.62
N HIS A 17 -15.70 -0.90 -1.55
CA HIS A 17 -16.84 -1.80 -1.50
C HIS A 17 -17.44 -1.80 -0.10
N ASP A 18 -18.61 -2.42 0.07
CA ASP A 18 -19.32 -2.45 1.37
C ASP A 18 -18.49 -3.00 2.53
N ALA A 19 -17.54 -3.89 2.25
CA ALA A 19 -16.64 -4.47 3.25
C ALA A 19 -15.39 -3.62 3.57
N GLY A 20 -15.18 -2.44 2.96
CA GLY A 20 -13.95 -1.64 3.09
C GLY A 20 -13.27 -1.20 1.79
N ILE A 21 -11.93 -1.15 1.80
CA ILE A 21 -11.06 -0.78 0.69
C ILE A 21 -10.23 -1.98 0.24
N LEU A 22 -10.20 -2.22 -1.07
CA LEU A 22 -9.27 -3.15 -1.70
C LEU A 22 -8.15 -2.37 -2.39
N LEU A 23 -6.91 -2.62 -1.96
CA LEU A 23 -5.69 -2.16 -2.60
C LEU A 23 -5.14 -3.29 -3.47
N SER A 24 -4.82 -3.03 -4.74
CA SER A 24 -4.22 -4.05 -5.61
C SER A 24 -3.22 -3.50 -6.60
N TRP A 25 -2.06 -4.16 -6.73
CA TRP A 25 -0.97 -3.78 -7.63
C TRP A 25 -0.30 -5.03 -8.24
N PRO A 26 0.39 -4.94 -9.40
CA PRO A 26 1.13 -6.05 -9.99
C PRO A 26 2.12 -6.68 -9.01
N SER A 27 2.29 -7.99 -9.13
CA SER A 27 3.41 -8.70 -8.48
C SER A 27 4.54 -8.98 -9.46
N ASP A 28 5.64 -9.54 -8.96
CA ASP A 28 6.75 -10.03 -9.80
C ASP A 28 6.30 -11.13 -10.79
N ASP A 29 5.23 -11.87 -10.46
CA ASP A 29 4.53 -12.73 -11.42
C ASP A 29 3.51 -11.86 -12.20
N PRO A 30 3.68 -11.69 -13.53
CA PRO A 30 2.82 -10.83 -14.35
C PRO A 30 1.38 -11.33 -14.45
N THR A 31 1.12 -12.58 -14.06
CA THR A 31 -0.23 -13.16 -14.01
C THR A 31 -0.93 -12.93 -12.67
N ARG A 32 -0.23 -12.37 -11.68
CA ARG A 32 -0.71 -12.17 -10.32
C ARG A 32 -0.66 -10.70 -9.93
N ARG A 33 -1.53 -10.35 -8.98
CA ARG A 33 -1.54 -9.06 -8.30
C ARG A 33 -1.45 -9.28 -6.81
N HIS A 34 -0.72 -8.42 -6.12
CA HIS A 34 -0.92 -8.24 -4.70
C HIS A 34 -2.31 -7.65 -4.46
N ALA A 35 -2.89 -8.05 -3.34
CA ALA A 35 -4.17 -7.54 -2.89
C ALA A 35 -4.16 -7.44 -1.37
N ILE A 36 -4.57 -6.29 -0.84
CA ILE A 36 -4.82 -6.10 0.58
C ILE A 36 -6.23 -5.54 0.73
N HIS A 37 -7.06 -6.25 1.49
CA HIS A 37 -8.40 -5.82 1.86
C HIS A 37 -8.36 -5.23 3.26
N LEU A 38 -8.90 -4.03 3.41
CA LEU A 38 -8.90 -3.26 4.66
C LEU A 38 -10.31 -2.80 5.00
N PRO A 39 -10.80 -3.04 6.22
CA PRO A 39 -11.97 -2.31 6.72
C PRO A 39 -11.75 -0.80 6.61
N VAL A 40 -12.82 -0.02 6.40
CA VAL A 40 -12.71 1.46 6.31
C VAL A 40 -12.02 2.03 7.55
N ASP A 41 -12.33 1.48 8.73
CA ASP A 41 -11.77 1.89 10.02
C ASP A 41 -10.25 1.65 10.12
N ASP A 42 -9.68 0.74 9.32
CA ASP A 42 -8.23 0.51 9.24
C ASP A 42 -7.60 1.26 8.04
N ALA A 43 -8.37 1.48 6.97
CA ALA A 43 -7.90 2.17 5.76
C ALA A 43 -7.66 3.67 5.99
N ILE A 44 -8.54 4.36 6.71
CA ILE A 44 -8.38 5.80 7.01
C ILE A 44 -7.12 6.04 7.87
N PRO A 45 -6.90 5.35 9.01
CA PRO A 45 -5.66 5.50 9.77
C PRO A 45 -4.41 5.16 8.96
N LEU A 46 -4.45 4.16 8.07
CA LEU A 46 -3.33 3.86 7.18
C LEU A 46 -3.00 5.05 6.27
N ALA A 47 -4.00 5.65 5.63
CA ALA A 47 -3.78 6.79 4.75
C ALA A 47 -3.16 7.97 5.50
N HIS A 48 -3.65 8.28 6.70
CA HIS A 48 -3.05 9.34 7.52
C HIS A 48 -1.63 9.00 8.01
N ALA A 49 -1.36 7.75 8.37
CA ALA A 49 -0.01 7.30 8.72
C ALA A 49 0.96 7.47 7.54
N MET A 50 0.53 7.13 6.33
CA MET A 50 1.32 7.35 5.11
C MET A 50 1.55 8.84 4.84
N GLN A 51 0.53 9.69 4.99
CA GLN A 51 0.68 11.15 4.85
C GLN A 51 1.70 11.71 5.84
N ALA A 52 1.55 11.39 7.12
CA ALA A 52 2.44 11.88 8.17
C ALA A 52 3.92 11.55 7.87
N VAL A 53 4.20 10.27 7.56
CA VAL A 53 5.57 9.84 7.21
C VAL A 53 6.07 10.56 5.96
N THR A 54 5.22 10.75 4.95
CA THR A 54 5.64 11.42 3.71
C THR A 54 5.91 12.91 3.87
N ASP A 55 5.21 13.59 4.78
CA ASP A 55 5.25 15.05 4.92
C ASP A 55 6.35 15.51 5.87
N GLU A 56 6.57 14.77 6.96
CA GLU A 56 7.57 15.17 7.96
C GLU A 56 8.96 14.64 7.62
N ASN A 57 9.06 13.49 6.93
CA ASN A 57 10.30 12.70 6.76
C ASN A 57 10.95 12.35 8.12
N GLU A 58 11.65 11.22 8.23
CA GLU A 58 12.29 10.78 9.50
C GLU A 58 11.34 10.43 10.67
N ILE A 59 10.03 10.30 10.43
CA ILE A 59 9.07 9.77 11.40
C ILE A 59 8.60 8.36 11.02
N ASP A 60 8.27 7.57 12.04
CA ASP A 60 7.60 6.27 11.90
C ASP A 60 6.16 6.39 12.42
N ALA A 61 5.21 5.80 11.70
CA ALA A 61 3.82 5.73 12.09
C ALA A 61 3.35 4.28 12.18
N ARG A 62 2.36 4.01 13.04
CA ARG A 62 1.83 2.66 13.24
C ARG A 62 0.32 2.69 13.36
N THR A 63 -0.33 1.72 12.71
CA THR A 63 -1.74 1.40 12.89
C THR A 63 -1.88 0.02 13.54
N LYS A 64 -3.12 -0.46 13.70
CA LYS A 64 -3.39 -1.79 14.25
C LYS A 64 -2.69 -2.90 13.48
N VAL A 65 -2.67 -2.81 12.15
CA VAL A 65 -2.16 -3.88 11.26
C VAL A 65 -1.02 -3.43 10.34
N PHE A 66 -0.63 -2.15 10.38
CA PHE A 66 0.50 -1.62 9.60
C PHE A 66 1.56 -0.93 10.45
N LYS A 67 2.81 -1.04 10.00
CA LYS A 67 3.89 -0.10 10.33
C LYS A 67 4.26 0.65 9.05
N VAL A 68 4.35 1.97 9.12
CA VAL A 68 4.77 2.85 8.03
C VAL A 68 6.04 3.55 8.49
N GLN A 69 7.15 3.29 7.81
CA GLN A 69 8.46 3.80 8.25
C GLN A 69 9.10 4.59 7.13
N TRP A 70 9.80 5.66 7.49
CA TRP A 70 10.60 6.39 6.52
C TRP A 70 11.75 5.51 6.03
N ASN A 71 12.03 5.56 4.72
CA ASN A 71 13.15 4.85 4.12
C ASN A 71 14.18 5.87 3.58
N PRO A 72 15.43 5.87 4.10
CA PRO A 72 16.50 6.75 3.65
C PRO A 72 16.79 6.70 2.14
N SER A 73 16.43 5.61 1.47
CA SER A 73 16.57 5.47 0.01
C SER A 73 15.53 6.26 -0.80
N GLY A 74 14.65 7.04 -0.16
CA GLY A 74 13.75 7.98 -0.85
C GLY A 74 12.28 7.54 -0.91
N GLY A 75 11.76 6.92 0.13
CA GLY A 75 10.38 6.46 0.16
C GLY A 75 9.91 6.03 1.54
N ILE A 76 8.94 5.12 1.57
CA ILE A 76 8.46 4.47 2.79
C ILE A 76 8.67 2.97 2.72
N LEU A 77 8.85 2.36 3.89
CA LEU A 77 8.69 0.95 4.12
C LEU A 77 7.31 0.72 4.75
N LEU A 78 6.41 0.08 4.01
CA LEU A 78 5.09 -0.31 4.47
C LEU A 78 5.10 -1.78 4.88
N SER A 79 4.95 -2.05 6.17
CA SER A 79 4.85 -3.41 6.70
C SER A 79 3.41 -3.73 7.07
N HIS A 80 2.84 -4.81 6.52
CA HIS A 80 1.50 -5.31 6.79
C HIS A 80 1.55 -6.63 7.56
N GLN A 81 0.86 -6.69 8.70
CA GLN A 81 0.79 -7.89 9.54
C GLN A 81 -0.19 -8.91 8.95
N ILE A 82 0.22 -10.17 8.84
CA ILE A 82 -0.62 -11.23 8.24
C ILE A 82 -1.19 -12.13 9.32
N GLY A 83 -2.50 -12.34 9.26
CA GLY A 83 -3.18 -13.39 10.04
C GLY A 83 -3.08 -13.24 11.56
N GLY A 84 -2.83 -12.02 12.07
CA GLY A 84 -2.65 -11.76 13.50
C GLY A 84 -1.40 -12.40 14.12
N GLY A 85 -0.50 -12.97 13.31
CA GLY A 85 0.75 -13.60 13.75
C GLY A 85 1.94 -12.64 13.80
N THR A 86 3.15 -13.17 13.87
CA THR A 86 4.41 -12.40 13.85
C THR A 86 4.98 -12.19 12.44
N SER A 87 4.30 -12.68 11.40
CA SER A 87 4.69 -12.51 10.01
C SER A 87 4.26 -11.15 9.45
N TRP A 88 5.20 -10.48 8.79
CA TRP A 88 5.00 -9.20 8.14
C TRP A 88 5.37 -9.27 6.66
N ARG A 89 4.43 -8.90 5.79
CA ARG A 89 4.77 -8.56 4.41
C ARG A 89 5.22 -7.12 4.36
N ARG A 90 6.25 -6.86 3.55
CA ARG A 90 6.89 -5.56 3.48
C ARG A 90 6.91 -5.06 2.05
N PHE A 91 6.62 -3.79 1.88
CA PHE A 91 6.56 -3.13 0.60
C PHE A 91 7.36 -1.85 0.64
N ILE A 92 8.12 -1.55 -0.41
CA ILE A 92 8.73 -0.24 -0.59
C ILE A 92 7.90 0.54 -1.59
N LEU A 93 7.60 1.78 -1.24
CA LEU A 93 6.93 2.75 -2.10
C LEU A 93 7.79 4.02 -2.17
N PRO A 94 8.07 4.58 -3.36
CA PRO A 94 8.58 5.94 -3.49
C PRO A 94 7.64 6.96 -2.82
N MET A 95 8.20 8.08 -2.38
CA MET A 95 7.44 9.07 -1.61
C MET A 95 6.20 9.60 -2.34
N ALA A 96 6.35 9.89 -3.65
CA ALA A 96 5.24 10.37 -4.48
C ALA A 96 4.12 9.32 -4.62
N ASP A 97 4.50 8.06 -4.81
CA ASP A 97 3.56 6.95 -4.94
C ASP A 97 2.84 6.68 -3.61
N ALA A 98 3.55 6.76 -2.48
CA ALA A 98 2.94 6.65 -1.16
C ALA A 98 1.90 7.76 -0.91
N ARG A 99 2.20 9.01 -1.26
CA ARG A 99 1.23 10.11 -1.18
C ARG A 99 0.01 9.87 -2.08
N ALA A 100 0.23 9.41 -3.30
CA ALA A 100 -0.85 9.10 -4.24
C ALA A 100 -1.76 7.98 -3.71
N VAL A 101 -1.19 6.92 -3.14
CA VAL A 101 -1.95 5.83 -2.49
C VAL A 101 -2.76 6.36 -1.31
N ALA A 102 -2.16 7.15 -0.43
CA ALA A 102 -2.88 7.72 0.72
C ALA A 102 -4.06 8.60 0.27
N ALA A 103 -3.84 9.48 -0.71
CA ALA A 103 -4.90 10.33 -1.27
C ALA A 103 -6.00 9.50 -1.94
N ALA A 104 -5.63 8.45 -2.69
CA ALA A 104 -6.59 7.56 -3.33
C ALA A 104 -7.45 6.79 -2.32
N ILE A 105 -6.87 6.33 -1.20
CA ILE A 105 -7.63 5.68 -0.12
C ILE A 105 -8.67 6.64 0.43
N LEU A 106 -8.27 7.86 0.81
CA LEU A 106 -9.19 8.85 1.37
C LEU A 106 -10.29 9.22 0.38
N LEU A 107 -9.94 9.39 -0.89
CA LEU A 107 -10.90 9.71 -1.95
C LEU A 107 -11.88 8.56 -2.20
N ALA A 108 -11.42 7.30 -2.18
CA ALA A 108 -12.29 6.13 -2.32
C ALA A 108 -13.28 6.02 -1.16
N VAL A 109 -12.81 6.26 0.07
CA VAL A 109 -13.67 6.28 1.28
C VAL A 109 -14.68 7.41 1.23
N ASP A 110 -14.28 8.61 0.84
CA ASP A 110 -15.15 9.79 0.75
C ASP A 110 -16.27 9.59 -0.29
N LYS A 111 -15.90 9.13 -1.49
CA LYS A 111 -16.87 8.90 -2.57
C LYS A 111 -17.76 7.68 -2.32
N ARG A 112 -17.29 6.71 -1.53
CA ARG A 112 -17.93 5.41 -1.30
C ARG A 112 -18.30 4.68 -2.60
N ASP A 113 -17.61 4.98 -3.68
CA ASP A 113 -17.90 4.45 -5.00
C ASP A 113 -16.65 4.44 -5.88
N GLY A 114 -16.57 3.41 -6.71
CA GLY A 114 -15.67 3.33 -7.84
C GLY A 114 -14.31 2.72 -7.57
N ILE A 115 -13.55 2.71 -8.67
CA ILE A 115 -12.18 2.25 -8.77
C ILE A 115 -11.33 3.48 -9.08
N ILE A 116 -10.38 3.80 -8.20
CA ILE A 116 -9.34 4.77 -8.48
C ILE A 116 -8.14 3.99 -9.00
N ALA A 117 -7.70 4.34 -10.20
CA ALA A 117 -6.60 3.66 -10.88
C ALA A 117 -5.52 4.68 -11.26
N PHE A 118 -4.27 4.36 -10.94
CA PHE A 118 -3.11 5.20 -11.26
C PHE A 118 -1.85 4.33 -11.30
N ASP A 119 -0.76 4.88 -11.85
CA ASP A 119 0.52 4.20 -11.83
C ASP A 119 1.25 4.48 -10.52
N ALA A 120 1.71 3.43 -9.85
CA ALA A 120 2.52 3.49 -8.65
C ALA A 120 3.57 2.38 -8.71
N ASN A 121 4.79 2.68 -8.26
CA ASN A 121 5.88 1.72 -8.21
C ASN A 121 5.95 1.13 -6.81
N ILE A 122 5.37 -0.06 -6.63
CA ILE A 122 5.42 -0.77 -5.36
C ILE A 122 6.20 -2.05 -5.54
N ALA A 123 7.23 -2.23 -4.74
CA ALA A 123 8.03 -3.45 -4.71
C ALA A 123 7.76 -4.22 -3.42
N GLU A 124 7.44 -5.51 -3.52
CA GLU A 124 7.45 -6.40 -2.36
C GLU A 124 8.89 -6.74 -1.99
N LEU A 125 9.19 -6.69 -0.70
CA LEU A 125 10.44 -7.18 -0.14
C LEU A 125 10.25 -8.62 0.37
N PRO A 126 11.32 -9.42 0.43
CA PRO A 126 11.28 -10.72 1.06
C PRO A 126 10.67 -10.64 2.46
N GLU A 127 9.79 -11.58 2.78
CA GLU A 127 9.19 -11.70 4.10
C GLU A 127 10.32 -11.81 5.15
N THR A 128 10.25 -10.99 6.19
CA THR A 128 11.06 -11.20 7.39
C THR A 128 10.15 -11.67 8.49
N GLN A 129 10.51 -12.78 9.11
CA GLN A 129 9.99 -13.11 10.43
C GLN A 129 10.61 -12.14 11.44
N ASP A 130 9.77 -11.42 12.20
CA ASP A 130 10.24 -10.82 13.45
C ASP A 130 10.64 -12.00 14.35
N HIS A 131 11.95 -12.23 14.53
CA HIS A 131 12.41 -13.16 15.56
C HIS A 131 12.01 -12.57 16.93
N PRO A 132 11.22 -13.27 17.75
CA PRO A 132 10.96 -12.82 19.11
C PRO A 132 12.24 -13.06 19.92
N GLY A 133 13.16 -12.08 19.95
CA GLY A 133 14.42 -12.25 20.67
C GLY A 133 15.47 -11.18 20.39
N ALA A 134 15.18 -9.93 20.78
CA ALA A 134 16.20 -8.93 21.11
C ALA A 134 15.56 -7.86 22.02
N GLY A 135 15.22 -8.29 23.23
CA GLY A 135 14.86 -7.46 24.37
C GLY A 135 15.50 -8.03 25.62
#